data_AF-A0A2S8BPL0-F1
#
_entry.id   AF-A0A2S8BPL0-F1
#
_cell.length_a   1.000
_cell.length_b   1.000
_cell.length_c   1.000
_cell.angle_alpha   90.00
_cell.angle_beta   90.00
_cell.angle_gamma   90.00
#
_symmetry.space_group_name_H-M   'P 1'
#
loop_
_entity.id
_entity.type
_entity.pdbx_description
1 polymer ?
#
loop_
_entity_poly.entity_id
_entity_poly.type
_entity_poly.pdbx_seq_one_letter_code
_entity_poly.pdbx_strand_id
1 'polypeptide(L)' 'MADRSAVITAMVGGFVASLEPDGDQAPADVERRARWVVRVMTSLLNFPGRDAADEQAMLQEFVLPVVVPAARPRHATQ' A
#
# COMPACT_ATOMS: atom_id res chain seq x y z
N MET A 1 -0.84 11.89 -22.28
CA MET A 1 -0.83 10.78 -21.30
C MET A 1 -1.97 11.02 -20.34
N ALA A 2 -3.01 10.20 -20.39
CA ALA A 2 -4.18 10.34 -19.52
C ALA A 2 -3.73 10.47 -18.06
N ASP A 3 -4.26 11.50 -17.43
CA ASP A 3 -4.03 11.86 -16.04
C ASP A 3 -4.20 10.61 -15.17
N ARG A 4 -3.13 10.20 -14.48
CA ARG A 4 -3.18 9.08 -13.53
C ARG A 4 -4.13 9.52 -12.42
N SER A 5 -5.36 9.01 -12.41
CA SER A 5 -6.45 9.48 -11.54
C SER A 5 -5.97 9.95 -10.17
N ALA A 6 -5.87 11.28 -10.02
CA ALA A 6 -5.43 11.92 -8.78
C ALA A 6 -6.37 11.57 -7.62
N VAL A 7 -7.66 11.37 -7.94
CA VAL A 7 -8.70 10.97 -6.98
C VAL A 7 -8.43 9.57 -6.42
N ILE A 8 -8.14 8.58 -7.27
CA ILE A 8 -7.81 7.22 -6.80
C ILE A 8 -6.55 7.25 -5.93
N THR A 9 -5.53 7.99 -6.37
CA THR A 9 -4.28 8.12 -5.60
C THR A 9 -4.53 8.77 -4.24
N ALA A 10 -5.36 9.82 -4.18
CA ALA A 10 -5.71 10.51 -2.94
C ALA A 10 -6.51 9.62 -1.98
N MET A 11 -7.50 8.86 -2.48
CA MET A 11 -8.27 7.92 -1.65
C MET A 11 -7.38 6.84 -1.06
N VAL A 12 -6.51 6.23 -1.87
CA VAL A 12 -5.55 5.22 -1.39
C VAL A 12 -4.53 5.85 -0.46
N GLY A 13 -4.10 7.09 -0.69
CA GLY A 13 -3.24 7.84 0.22
C GLY A 13 -3.87 8.03 1.60
N GLY A 14 -5.15 8.43 1.66
CA GLY A 14 -5.90 8.52 2.91
C GLY A 14 -6.00 7.18 3.63
N PHE A 15 -6.25 6.09 2.89
CA PHE A 15 -6.24 4.74 3.45
C PHE A 15 -4.87 4.36 4.02
N VAL A 16 -3.78 4.52 3.26
CA VAL A 16 -2.42 4.19 3.71
C VAL A 16 -2.04 5.01 4.95
N ALA A 17 -2.38 6.30 4.98
CA ALA A 17 -2.15 7.13 6.15
C ALA A 17 -2.91 6.63 7.39
N SER A 18 -4.13 6.10 7.21
CA SER A 18 -4.94 5.59 8.33
C SER A 18 -4.43 4.29 8.96
N LEU A 19 -3.54 3.56 8.27
CA LEU A 19 -2.98 2.29 8.75
C LEU A 19 -1.79 2.48 9.71
N GLU A 20 -1.27 3.70 9.83
CA GLU A 20 -0.10 3.99 10.65
C GLU A 20 -0.55 4.44 12.06
N PRO A 21 -0.16 3.73 13.12
CA PRO A 21 -0.64 4.02 14.48
C PRO A 21 -0.16 5.37 15.03
N ASP A 22 0.99 5.87 14.59
CA ASP A 22 1.65 7.04 15.19
C ASP A 22 1.64 8.29 14.28
N GLY A 23 1.06 8.24 13.07
CA GLY A 23 0.91 9.40 12.19
C GLY A 23 2.21 10.05 11.64
N ASP A 24 3.38 9.54 12.02
CA ASP A 24 4.70 10.12 11.75
C ASP A 24 5.30 9.77 10.37
N GLN A 25 4.50 9.87 9.30
CA GLN A 25 4.98 9.67 7.92
C GLN A 25 5.01 10.99 7.15
N ALA A 26 6.10 11.21 6.39
CA ALA A 26 6.13 12.35 5.49
C ALA A 26 5.05 12.18 4.39
N PRO A 27 4.32 13.24 4.00
CA PRO A 27 3.27 13.15 2.97
C PRO A 27 3.75 12.52 1.65
N ALA A 28 5.02 12.75 1.28
CA ALA A 28 5.63 12.18 0.08
C ALA A 28 5.80 10.65 0.16
N ASP A 29 5.96 10.09 1.35
CA ASP A 29 6.03 8.64 1.56
C ASP A 29 4.67 7.97 1.39
N VAL A 30 3.62 8.58 1.96
CA VAL A 30 2.23 8.13 1.80
C VAL A 30 1.82 8.13 0.34
N GLU A 31 2.09 9.21 -0.39
CA GLU A 31 1.71 9.31 -1.80
C GLU A 31 2.48 8.30 -2.67
N ARG A 32 3.78 8.07 -2.37
CA ARG A 32 4.57 7.05 -3.06
C ARG A 32 3.99 5.65 -2.84
N ARG A 33 3.67 5.30 -1.59
CA ARG A 33 3.04 4.02 -1.22
C ARG A 33 1.68 3.86 -1.90
N ALA A 34 0.86 4.90 -1.91
CA ALA A 34 -0.45 4.88 -2.55
C ALA A 34 -0.35 4.61 -4.07
N ARG A 35 0.53 5.33 -4.78
CA ARG A 35 0.76 5.08 -6.20
C ARG A 35 1.24 3.66 -6.47
N TRP A 36 2.03 3.10 -5.56
CA TRP A 36 2.53 1.73 -5.67
C TRP A 36 1.40 0.70 -5.51
N VAL A 37 0.57 0.83 -4.47
CA VAL A 37 -0.59 -0.05 -4.23
C VAL A 37 -1.54 -0.02 -5.43
N VAL A 38 -1.84 1.16 -5.97
CA VAL A 38 -2.71 1.29 -7.16
C VAL A 38 -2.16 0.50 -8.35
N ARG A 39 -0.84 0.52 -8.58
CA ARG A 39 -0.22 -0.24 -9.69
C ARG A 39 -0.36 -1.74 -9.50
N VAL A 40 -0.12 -2.24 -8.29
CA VAL A 40 -0.24 -3.69 -7.99
C VAL A 40 -1.70 -4.15 -8.10
N MET A 41 -2.64 -3.40 -7.52
CA MET A 41 -4.06 -3.72 -7.61
C MET A 41 -4.55 -3.70 -9.06
N THR A 42 -4.16 -2.68 -9.84
CA THR A 42 -4.51 -2.61 -11.27
C THR A 42 -3.90 -3.78 -12.05
N SER A 43 -2.67 -4.21 -11.70
CA SER A 43 -2.04 -5.38 -12.32
C SER A 43 -2.82 -6.66 -12.02
N LEU A 44 -3.15 -6.91 -10.74
CA LEU A 44 -3.90 -8.09 -10.31
C LEU A 44 -5.30 -8.15 -10.94
N LEU A 45 -5.98 -7.00 -11.03
CA LEU A 45 -7.31 -6.92 -11.66
C LEU A 45 -7.27 -7.17 -13.18
N ASN A 46 -6.19 -6.74 -13.86
CA ASN A 46 -6.03 -7.01 -15.30
C ASN A 46 -5.51 -8.42 -15.58
N PHE A 47 -4.73 -8.99 -14.67
CA PHE A 47 -4.09 -10.30 -14.77
C PHE A 47 -4.28 -11.06 -13.44
N PRO A 48 -5.47 -11.66 -13.24
CA PRO A 48 -5.78 -12.35 -11.99
C PRO A 48 -4.91 -13.59 -11.81
N GLY A 49 -4.83 -14.05 -10.56
CA GLY A 49 -4.14 -15.30 -10.22
C GLY A 49 -4.89 -16.51 -10.79
N ARG A 50 -4.25 -17.68 -10.71
CA ARG A 50 -4.86 -18.93 -11.19
C ARG A 50 -6.05 -19.36 -10.33
N ASP A 51 -6.00 -19.01 -9.04
CA ASP A 51 -7.02 -19.26 -8.03
C ASP A 51 -6.84 -18.29 -6.85
N ALA A 52 -7.74 -18.36 -5.87
CA ALA A 52 -7.73 -17.48 -4.70
C ALA A 52 -6.46 -17.64 -3.83
N ALA A 53 -5.83 -18.81 -3.81
CA ALA A 53 -4.62 -19.03 -3.01
C ALA A 53 -3.41 -18.36 -3.68
N ASP A 54 -3.33 -18.43 -5.01
CA ASP A 54 -2.35 -17.71 -5.83
C ASP A 54 -2.50 -16.19 -5.65
N GLU A 55 -3.72 -15.67 -5.71
CA GLU A 55 -3.99 -14.24 -5.46
C GLU A 55 -3.64 -13.81 -4.04
N GLN A 56 -3.96 -14.64 -3.04
CA GLN A 56 -3.58 -14.37 -1.65
C GLN A 56 -2.07 -14.30 -1.50
N ALA A 57 -1.32 -15.23 -2.10
CA ALA A 57 0.14 -15.21 -2.08
C ALA A 57 0.69 -13.94 -2.73
N MET A 58 0.15 -13.52 -3.87
CA MET A 58 0.53 -12.26 -4.53
C MET A 58 0.25 -11.03 -3.65
N LEU A 59 -0.91 -10.98 -2.99
CA LEU A 59 -1.24 -9.89 -2.07
C LEU A 59 -0.33 -9.87 -0.84
N GLN A 60 0.05 -11.03 -0.31
CA GLN A 60 0.99 -11.15 0.81
C GLN A 60 2.41 -10.71 0.41
N GLU A 61 2.86 -11.08 -0.78
CA GLU A 61 4.20 -10.73 -1.27
C GLU A 61 4.30 -9.25 -1.64
N PHE A 62 3.31 -8.75 -2.39
CA PHE A 62 3.37 -7.41 -2.95
C PHE A 62 2.65 -6.40 -2.05
N VAL A 63 1.37 -6.58 -1.75
CA VAL A 63 0.59 -5.51 -1.08
C VAL A 63 0.94 -5.37 0.40
N LEU A 64 1.09 -6.50 1.12
CA LEU A 64 1.24 -6.51 2.57
C LEU A 64 2.42 -5.65 3.09
N PRO A 65 3.63 -5.72 2.52
CA PRO A 65 4.76 -4.90 2.98
C PRO A 65 4.55 -3.39 2.84
N VAL A 66 3.61 -2.97 1.99
CA VAL A 66 3.33 -1.55 1.74
C VAL A 66 2.20 -1.03 2.61
N VAL A 67 1.27 -1.88 3.05
CA VAL A 67 0.12 -1.48 3.88
C VAL A 67 0.30 -1.82 5.35
N VAL A 68 1.13 -2.80 5.70
CA VAL A 68 1.48 -3.12 7.08
C VAL A 68 2.77 -2.40 7.45
N PRO A 69 2.76 -1.49 8.44
CA PRO A 69 3.98 -0.89 8.93
C PRO A 69 4.90 -1.98 9.46
N ALA A 70 6.16 -2.01 9.00
CA ALA A 70 7.17 -2.84 9.64
C ALA A 70 7.21 -2.44 11.13
N ALA A 71 6.96 -3.39 12.03
CA ALA A 71 6.93 -3.12 13.46
C ALA A 71 8.24 -2.41 13.86
N ARG A 72 8.17 -1.09 14.08
CA ARG A 72 9.33 -0.34 14.54
C ARG A 72 9.65 -0.88 15.94
N PRO A 73 10.84 -1.43 16.20
CA PRO A 73 11.18 -1.91 17.53
C PRO A 73 11.01 -0.74 18.48
N ARG A 74 10.15 -0.91 19.50
CA ARG A 74 10.00 0.07 20.57
C ARG A 74 11.36 0.18 21.23
N HIS A 75 12.06 1.29 21.03
CA HIS A 75 13.26 1.59 21.81
C HIS A 75 12.82 1.64 23.27
N ALA A 76 13.15 0.58 24.03
CA ALA A 76 12.97 0.59 25.47
C ALA A 76 13.79 1.77 26.01
N THR A 77 13.11 2.75 26.59
CA THR A 77 13.70 3.89 27.27
C THR A 77 14.72 3.38 28.27
N GLN A 78 15.98 3.77 28.10
CA GLN A 78 17.05 3.58 29.07
C GLN A 78 17.03 4.74 30.06
#